data_AF-A0A439V891-F1
#
_entry.id   AF-A0A439V891-F1
#
_cell.length_a   1.000
_cell.length_b   1.000
_cell.length_c   1.000
_cell.angle_alpha   90.00
_cell.angle_beta   90.00
_cell.angle_gamma   90.00
#
_symmetry.space_group_name_H-M   'P 1'
#
loop_
_entity.id
_entity.type
_entity.pdbx_description
1 polymer ?
#
loop_
_entity_poly.entity_id
_entity_poly.type
_entity_poly.pdbx_seq_one_letter_code
_entity_poly.pdbx_strand_id
1 'polypeptide(L)'
;MFLLALCGQTALSGTAHAAAAKESKPAEAVAAIVPTAYELSLLYADRTWVWKNGAAYFAQGNRRLEAWTSGQDTASFAEGRWLVTEGGKMCMELAWRSKSYTGKQSRTCYSHRIQGGNIEKRKDPDGEWYSFKQSPEDTSDELRKFEVGNTKSAQFEEARKLVGSKK
;
A
#
# COMPACT_ATOMS: atom_id res chain seq x y z
N MET A 1 10.34 -3.79 76.46
CA MET A 1 10.88 -2.45 76.12
C MET A 1 9.70 -1.55 75.77
N PHE A 2 9.43 -0.56 76.62
CA PHE A 2 8.50 0.55 76.35
C PHE A 2 9.09 1.45 75.25
N LEU A 3 8.26 1.98 74.33
CA LEU A 3 8.09 3.44 74.16
C LEU A 3 7.13 3.79 73.01
N LEU A 4 6.14 4.62 73.36
CA LEU A 4 5.21 5.36 72.52
C LEU A 4 5.93 6.34 71.59
N ALA A 5 5.35 6.59 70.42
CA ALA A 5 5.36 7.92 69.80
C ALA A 5 4.15 8.07 68.86
N LEU A 6 3.11 8.72 69.37
CA LEU A 6 1.92 9.16 68.63
C LEU A 6 2.17 10.61 68.16
N CYS A 7 2.26 10.82 66.84
CA CYS A 7 2.17 12.10 66.14
C CYS A 7 1.31 11.79 64.92
N GLY A 8 0.25 12.50 64.55
CA GLY A 8 -0.01 13.92 64.56
C GLY A 8 -0.76 14.17 63.24
N GLN A 9 -1.93 14.79 63.32
CA GLN A 9 -2.98 14.83 62.29
C GLN A 9 -2.55 15.53 60.99
N THR A 10 -3.14 15.15 59.85
CA THR A 10 -3.66 16.11 58.84
C THR A 10 -4.75 15.42 57.99
N ALA A 11 -6.01 15.81 58.18
CA ALA A 11 -7.10 15.49 57.27
C ALA A 11 -7.14 16.58 56.19
N LEU A 12 -6.70 16.24 54.97
CA LEU A 12 -6.99 17.05 53.78
C LEU A 12 -8.34 16.60 53.22
N SER A 13 -9.39 17.37 53.48
CA SER A 13 -10.66 17.26 52.77
C SER A 13 -10.48 17.77 51.33
N GLY A 14 -10.02 16.89 50.44
CA GLY A 14 -10.06 17.14 48.99
C GLY A 14 -11.47 16.90 48.46
N THR A 15 -12.14 17.94 47.99
CA THR A 15 -13.38 17.81 47.23
C THR A 15 -13.06 17.17 45.87
N ALA A 16 -13.30 15.87 45.76
CA ALA A 16 -13.23 15.17 44.48
C ALA A 16 -14.37 15.67 43.58
N HIS A 17 -14.07 16.60 42.66
CA HIS A 17 -14.92 16.83 41.49
C HIS A 17 -14.79 15.61 40.58
N ALA A 18 -15.71 14.65 40.72
CA ALA A 18 -15.90 13.59 39.73
C ALA A 18 -16.45 14.23 38.45
N ALA A 19 -15.56 14.55 37.51
CA ALA A 19 -15.96 14.88 36.15
C ALA A 19 -16.62 13.63 35.55
N ALA A 20 -17.94 13.70 35.33
CA ALA A 20 -18.68 12.66 34.62
C ALA A 20 -18.10 12.55 33.20
N ALA A 21 -17.32 11.50 32.95
CA ALA A 21 -16.88 11.15 31.61
C ALA A 21 -18.14 10.88 30.77
N LYS A 22 -18.35 11.70 29.73
CA LYS A 22 -19.36 11.40 28.72
C LYS A 22 -18.93 10.12 28.03
N GLU A 23 -19.58 9.01 28.35
CA GLU A 23 -19.45 7.77 27.59
C GLU A 23 -19.88 8.06 26.14
N SER A 24 -18.88 8.13 25.27
CA SER A 24 -19.09 8.22 23.84
C SER A 24 -19.58 6.85 23.40
N LYS A 25 -20.80 6.76 22.87
CA LYS A 25 -21.31 5.52 22.27
C LYS A 25 -20.27 4.98 21.28
N PRO A 26 -20.01 3.65 21.25
CA PRO A 26 -19.16 3.08 20.22
C PRO A 26 -19.72 3.45 18.85
N ALA A 27 -18.90 4.08 18.00
CA ALA A 27 -19.28 4.31 16.62
C ALA A 27 -19.55 2.95 15.97
N GLU A 28 -20.73 2.79 15.38
CA GLU A 28 -21.13 1.57 14.69
C GLU A 28 -20.12 1.31 13.56
N ALA A 29 -19.51 0.12 13.55
CA ALA A 29 -18.48 -0.21 12.58
C ALA A 29 -19.12 -0.30 11.18
N VAL A 30 -18.88 0.72 10.35
CA VAL A 30 -19.32 0.72 8.95
C VAL A 30 -18.60 -0.43 8.23
N ALA A 31 -19.36 -1.31 7.59
CA ALA A 31 -18.79 -2.42 6.82
C ALA A 31 -17.96 -1.89 5.65
N ALA A 32 -16.82 -2.54 5.37
CA ALA A 32 -15.98 -2.19 4.23
C ALA A 32 -16.71 -2.49 2.91
N ILE A 33 -16.62 -1.58 1.95
CA ILE A 33 -17.15 -1.76 0.59
C ILE A 33 -16.03 -2.25 -0.33
N VAL A 34 -16.33 -3.19 -1.22
CA VAL A 34 -15.37 -3.65 -2.23
C VAL A 34 -15.50 -2.76 -3.48
N PRO A 35 -14.43 -2.08 -3.93
CA PRO A 35 -14.47 -1.28 -5.15
C PRO A 35 -14.65 -2.18 -6.39
N THR A 36 -15.38 -1.66 -7.37
CA THR A 36 -15.61 -2.32 -8.66
C THR A 36 -14.33 -2.38 -9.49
N ALA A 37 -14.32 -3.25 -10.50
CA ALA A 37 -13.22 -3.31 -11.47
C ALA A 37 -13.02 -1.96 -12.19
N TYR A 38 -14.11 -1.25 -12.50
CA TYR A 38 -14.05 0.05 -13.16
C TYR A 38 -13.39 1.11 -12.27
N GLU A 39 -13.80 1.23 -11.01
CA GLU A 39 -13.19 2.19 -10.07
C GLU A 39 -11.70 1.93 -9.87
N LEU A 40 -11.31 0.65 -9.74
CA LEU A 40 -9.89 0.29 -9.71
C LEU A 40 -9.18 0.65 -11.01
N SER A 41 -9.81 0.48 -12.16
CA SER A 41 -9.18 0.85 -13.43
C SER A 41 -8.83 2.34 -13.50
N LEU A 42 -9.63 3.23 -12.90
CA LEU A 42 -9.35 4.67 -12.84
C LEU A 42 -8.12 5.01 -11.97
N LEU A 43 -7.83 4.17 -10.97
CA LEU A 43 -6.69 4.36 -10.07
C LEU A 43 -5.36 3.94 -10.69
N TYR A 44 -5.39 2.95 -11.59
CA TYR A 44 -4.19 2.29 -12.12
C TYR A 44 -3.91 2.59 -13.58
N ALA A 45 -4.94 2.77 -14.41
CA ALA A 45 -4.75 2.87 -15.86
C ALA A 45 -3.96 4.11 -16.27
N ASP A 46 -3.06 3.91 -17.24
CA ASP A 46 -2.15 4.93 -17.77
C ASP A 46 -1.36 5.66 -16.69
N ARG A 47 -0.83 4.89 -15.72
CA ARG A 47 -0.03 5.41 -14.63
C ARG A 47 1.19 4.53 -14.38
N THR A 48 2.24 5.16 -13.88
CA THR A 48 3.46 4.50 -13.44
C THR A 48 3.55 4.52 -11.91
N TRP A 49 3.52 3.34 -11.29
CA TRP A 49 3.77 3.18 -9.85
C TRP A 49 5.28 3.20 -9.60
N VAL A 50 5.76 4.16 -8.82
CA VAL A 50 7.19 4.37 -8.55
C VAL A 50 7.53 4.01 -7.10
N TRP A 51 8.56 3.21 -6.91
CA TRP A 51 9.12 2.93 -5.58
C TRP A 51 10.64 3.17 -5.56
N LYS A 52 11.27 2.99 -4.40
CA LYS A 52 12.66 3.43 -4.14
C LYS A 52 13.67 3.02 -5.22
N ASN A 53 13.54 1.83 -5.79
CA ASN A 53 14.48 1.26 -6.75
C ASN A 53 13.77 0.62 -7.96
N GLY A 54 12.61 1.14 -8.36
CA GLY A 54 11.91 0.57 -9.51
C GLY A 54 10.59 1.26 -9.81
N ALA A 55 9.97 0.79 -10.88
CA ALA A 55 8.65 1.25 -11.27
C ALA A 55 7.89 0.19 -12.06
N ALA A 56 6.56 0.35 -12.13
CA ALA A 56 5.68 -0.45 -12.98
C ALA A 56 4.69 0.45 -13.72
N TYR A 57 4.68 0.42 -15.06
CA TYR A 57 3.73 1.13 -15.91
C TYR A 57 2.53 0.25 -16.29
N PHE A 58 1.34 0.73 -15.96
CA PHE A 58 0.06 0.06 -16.17
C PHE A 58 -0.64 0.65 -17.42
N ALA A 59 -0.36 0.10 -18.59
CA ALA A 59 -0.91 0.61 -19.85
C ALA A 59 -2.45 0.46 -19.87
N GLN A 60 -3.18 1.49 -20.27
CA GLN A 60 -4.65 1.47 -20.32
C GLN A 60 -5.19 0.54 -21.41
N GLY A 61 -4.65 0.62 -22.62
CA GLY A 61 -5.20 -0.06 -23.81
C GLY A 61 -5.17 -1.58 -23.73
N ASN A 62 -4.06 -2.20 -24.12
CA ASN A 62 -3.91 -3.66 -24.14
C ASN A 62 -3.64 -4.28 -22.76
N ARG A 63 -3.75 -3.49 -21.68
CA ARG A 63 -3.40 -3.89 -20.31
C ARG A 63 -1.98 -4.42 -20.16
N ARG A 64 -1.04 -3.99 -21.01
CA ARG A 64 0.38 -4.30 -20.85
C ARG A 64 0.90 -3.74 -19.52
N LEU A 65 1.77 -4.52 -18.89
CA LEU A 65 2.49 -4.13 -17.69
C LEU A 65 3.99 -4.25 -17.96
N GLU A 66 4.71 -3.16 -17.72
CA GLU A 66 6.17 -3.06 -17.86
C GLU A 66 6.73 -2.66 -16.50
N ALA A 67 7.59 -3.49 -15.92
CA ALA A 67 8.19 -3.23 -14.62
C ALA A 67 9.71 -3.38 -14.66
N TRP A 68 10.40 -2.65 -13.81
CA TRP A 68 11.84 -2.77 -13.64
C TRP A 68 12.26 -2.51 -12.21
N THR A 69 13.42 -3.06 -11.84
CA THR A 69 14.13 -2.70 -10.62
C THR A 69 15.58 -2.38 -10.95
N SER A 70 16.12 -1.33 -10.33
CA SER A 70 17.55 -1.02 -10.37
C SER A 70 18.30 -1.71 -9.24
N GLY A 71 19.60 -1.87 -9.47
CA GLY A 71 20.55 -2.41 -8.50
C GLY A 71 21.82 -2.82 -9.23
N GLN A 72 22.97 -2.58 -8.59
CA GLN A 72 24.25 -3.03 -9.13
C GLN A 72 24.22 -4.57 -9.20
N ASP A 73 24.35 -5.09 -10.42
CA ASP A 73 24.26 -6.53 -10.76
C ASP A 73 22.93 -7.25 -10.44
N THR A 74 21.96 -6.56 -9.85
CA THR A 74 20.62 -7.07 -9.52
C THR A 74 19.51 -6.42 -10.33
N ALA A 75 19.86 -5.60 -11.32
CA ALA A 75 18.92 -5.02 -12.26
C ALA A 75 18.04 -6.11 -12.91
N SER A 76 16.74 -5.84 -12.94
CA SER A 76 15.77 -6.76 -13.51
C SER A 76 14.67 -6.00 -14.22
N PHE A 77 14.05 -6.64 -15.21
CA PHE A 77 12.87 -6.12 -15.88
C PHE A 77 11.81 -7.23 -15.99
N ALA A 78 10.56 -6.83 -16.12
CA ALA A 78 9.47 -7.75 -16.35
C ALA A 78 8.46 -7.16 -17.32
N GLU A 79 7.90 -8.04 -18.13
CA GLU A 79 6.82 -7.74 -19.05
C GLU A 79 5.66 -8.68 -18.77
N GLY A 80 4.46 -8.20 -19.04
CA GLY A 80 3.26 -9.02 -18.98
C GLY A 80 2.01 -8.15 -19.02
N ARG A 81 1.06 -8.45 -18.15
CA ARG A 81 -0.24 -7.80 -18.14
C ARG A 81 -0.70 -7.48 -16.73
N TRP A 82 -1.63 -6.55 -16.62
CA TRP A 82 -2.35 -6.30 -15.39
C TRP A 82 -3.85 -6.49 -15.59
N LEU A 83 -4.56 -6.78 -14.51
CA LEU A 83 -6.01 -6.92 -14.53
C LEU A 83 -6.61 -6.42 -13.22
N VAL A 84 -7.88 -6.07 -13.30
CA VAL A 84 -8.72 -5.71 -12.16
C VAL A 84 -9.93 -6.65 -12.13
N THR A 85 -10.40 -7.00 -10.93
CA THR A 85 -11.52 -7.93 -10.75
C THR A 85 -12.69 -7.25 -10.04
N GLU A 86 -13.89 -7.80 -10.20
CA GLU A 86 -15.08 -7.38 -9.44
C GLU A 86 -14.95 -7.61 -7.92
N GLY A 87 -14.00 -8.44 -7.50
CA GLY A 87 -13.66 -8.65 -6.09
C GLY A 87 -12.68 -7.63 -5.52
N GLY A 88 -12.53 -6.46 -6.16
CA GLY A 88 -11.66 -5.38 -5.69
C GLY A 88 -10.17 -5.71 -5.75
N LYS A 89 -9.74 -6.60 -6.65
CA LYS A 89 -8.31 -6.95 -6.78
C LYS A 89 -7.69 -6.26 -7.97
N MET A 90 -6.47 -5.76 -7.81
CA MET A 90 -5.55 -5.45 -8.90
C MET A 90 -4.47 -6.53 -8.91
N CYS A 91 -4.29 -7.21 -10.04
CA CYS A 91 -3.27 -8.24 -10.19
C CYS A 91 -2.27 -7.88 -11.29
N MET A 92 -1.01 -8.17 -11.01
CA MET A 92 0.14 -8.04 -11.90
C MET A 92 0.58 -9.44 -12.31
N GLU A 93 0.57 -9.73 -13.60
CA GLU A 93 1.12 -10.95 -14.17
C GLU A 93 2.38 -10.63 -14.93
N LEU A 94 3.51 -11.05 -14.38
CA LEU A 94 4.83 -10.64 -14.83
C LEU A 94 5.77 -11.83 -14.93
N ALA A 95 6.60 -11.84 -15.97
CA ALA A 95 7.76 -12.71 -16.08
C ALA A 95 9.03 -11.88 -15.88
N TRP A 96 9.66 -12.01 -14.70
CA TRP A 96 10.86 -11.29 -14.35
C TRP A 96 12.11 -11.88 -15.01
N ARG A 97 13.02 -11.01 -15.45
CA ARG A 97 14.29 -11.37 -16.08
C ARG A 97 15.41 -10.53 -15.49
N SER A 98 16.54 -11.17 -15.20
CA SER A 98 17.79 -10.54 -14.77
C SER A 98 18.97 -11.21 -15.50
N LYS A 99 20.19 -10.73 -15.28
CA LYS A 99 21.41 -11.36 -15.83
C LYS A 99 21.63 -12.81 -15.36
N SER A 100 21.06 -13.17 -14.20
CA SER A 100 21.27 -14.47 -13.55
C SER A 100 20.03 -15.38 -13.60
N TYR A 101 18.87 -14.87 -14.02
CA TYR A 101 17.63 -15.62 -13.96
C TYR A 101 16.62 -15.20 -15.03
N THR A 102 15.90 -16.18 -15.56
CA THR A 102 14.71 -15.99 -16.39
C THR A 102 13.53 -16.66 -15.71
N GLY A 103 12.58 -15.84 -15.27
CA GLY A 103 11.40 -16.29 -14.55
C GLY A 103 10.25 -16.71 -15.44
N LYS A 104 9.44 -17.62 -14.90
CA LYS A 104 8.12 -17.90 -15.43
C LYS A 104 7.17 -16.77 -15.08
N GLN A 105 6.09 -16.66 -15.83
CA GLN A 105 4.99 -15.74 -15.48
C GLN A 105 4.44 -16.09 -14.10
N SER A 106 4.36 -15.10 -13.22
CA SER A 106 3.81 -15.21 -11.88
C SER A 106 2.82 -14.07 -11.63
N ARG A 107 1.78 -14.36 -10.84
CA ARG A 107 0.73 -13.39 -10.51
C ARG A 107 0.89 -12.89 -9.07
N THR A 108 1.01 -11.57 -8.91
CA THR A 108 0.90 -10.89 -7.62
C THR A 108 -0.40 -10.12 -7.59
N CYS A 109 -1.23 -10.28 -6.56
CA CYS A 109 -2.49 -9.56 -6.43
C CYS A 109 -2.48 -8.64 -5.20
N TYR A 110 -3.26 -7.57 -5.29
CA TYR A 110 -3.53 -6.66 -4.21
C TYR A 110 -5.03 -6.45 -4.07
N SER A 111 -5.57 -6.78 -2.89
CA SER A 111 -6.97 -6.51 -2.56
C SER A 111 -7.16 -5.06 -2.15
N HIS A 112 -8.34 -4.50 -2.46
CA HIS A 112 -8.76 -3.16 -2.07
C HIS A 112 -10.07 -3.22 -1.31
N ARG A 113 -10.26 -2.28 -0.38
CA ARG A 113 -11.54 -2.04 0.29
C ARG A 113 -11.71 -0.55 0.55
N ILE A 114 -12.94 -0.10 0.62
CA ILE A 114 -13.32 1.26 1.00
C ILE A 114 -13.83 1.22 2.44
N GLN A 115 -13.13 1.88 3.35
CA GLN A 115 -13.43 1.91 4.78
C GLN A 115 -13.47 3.37 5.23
N GLY A 116 -14.63 3.85 5.69
CA GLY A 116 -14.77 5.23 6.15
C GLY A 116 -14.39 6.28 5.10
N GLY A 117 -14.59 5.99 3.81
CA GLY A 117 -14.22 6.86 2.68
C GLY A 117 -12.77 6.73 2.21
N ASN A 118 -11.91 6.03 2.95
CA ASN A 118 -10.54 5.74 2.53
C ASN A 118 -10.50 4.47 1.69
N ILE A 119 -9.65 4.45 0.66
CA ILE A 119 -9.31 3.22 -0.05
C ILE A 119 -8.09 2.63 0.63
N GLU A 120 -8.22 1.42 1.14
CA GLU A 120 -7.13 0.63 1.69
C GLU A 120 -6.73 -0.45 0.70
N LYS A 121 -5.45 -0.81 0.72
CA LYS A 121 -4.86 -1.85 -0.12
C LYS A 121 -4.09 -2.83 0.77
N ARG A 122 -4.05 -4.10 0.38
CA ARG A 122 -3.12 -5.08 0.94
C ARG A 122 -2.56 -5.97 -0.15
N LYS A 123 -1.40 -6.58 0.10
CA LYS A 123 -0.86 -7.65 -0.76
C LYS A 123 -1.55 -8.96 -0.41
N ASP A 124 -1.97 -9.73 -1.41
CA ASP A 124 -2.56 -11.05 -1.19
C ASP A 124 -1.47 -12.14 -1.00
N PRO A 125 -1.76 -13.21 -0.23
CA PRO A 125 -3.01 -13.47 0.51
C PRO A 125 -3.09 -12.82 1.91
N ASP A 126 -1.95 -12.46 2.48
CA ASP A 126 -1.74 -12.30 3.93
C ASP A 126 -1.09 -10.97 4.32
N GLY A 127 -0.95 -10.03 3.38
CA GLY A 127 -0.44 -8.69 3.68
C GLY A 127 -1.38 -7.89 4.57
N GLU A 128 -0.80 -6.98 5.34
CA GLU A 128 -1.55 -6.01 6.14
C GLU A 128 -2.26 -4.98 5.26
N TRP A 129 -3.40 -4.49 5.74
CA TRP A 129 -4.10 -3.36 5.14
C TRP A 129 -3.35 -2.07 5.43
N TYR A 130 -3.13 -1.27 4.39
CA TYR A 130 -2.52 0.05 4.50
C TYR A 130 -3.28 1.05 3.62
N SER A 131 -3.13 2.35 3.92
CA SER A 131 -3.80 3.38 3.12
C SER A 131 -3.28 3.39 1.68
N PHE A 132 -4.21 3.26 0.74
CA PHE A 132 -3.94 3.53 -0.67
C PHE A 132 -4.31 4.96 -1.03
N LYS A 133 -5.46 5.45 -0.56
CA LYS A 133 -5.94 6.81 -0.74
C LYS A 133 -6.82 7.21 0.45
N GLN A 134 -6.49 8.31 1.13
CA GLN A 134 -7.31 8.88 2.18
C GLN A 134 -8.26 9.97 1.66
N SER A 135 -9.30 10.24 2.43
CA SER A 135 -10.18 11.40 2.27
C SER A 135 -10.33 12.13 3.61
N PRO A 136 -9.70 13.31 3.81
CA PRO A 136 -8.90 14.06 2.85
C PRO A 136 -7.57 13.36 2.49
N GLU A 137 -6.99 13.71 1.34
CA GLU A 137 -5.74 13.12 0.86
C GLU A 137 -4.58 13.38 1.84
N ASP A 138 -3.76 12.35 2.09
CA ASP A 138 -2.61 12.44 2.98
C ASP A 138 -1.29 12.28 2.20
N THR A 139 -0.22 12.86 2.73
CA THR A 139 1.09 12.80 2.08
C THR A 139 1.68 11.39 2.01
N SER A 140 1.25 10.49 2.88
CA SER A 140 1.69 9.10 2.96
C SER A 140 0.90 8.14 2.06
N ASP A 141 -0.15 8.61 1.39
CA ASP A 141 -0.98 7.80 0.50
C ASP A 141 -0.15 7.11 -0.59
N GLU A 142 -0.30 5.79 -0.71
CA GLU A 142 0.39 5.01 -1.73
C GLU A 142 0.05 5.49 -3.15
N LEU A 143 -1.17 6.00 -3.36
CA LEU A 143 -1.59 6.56 -4.64
C LEU A 143 -0.70 7.74 -5.09
N ARG A 144 -0.05 8.47 -4.17
CA ARG A 144 0.89 9.55 -4.52
C ARG A 144 2.16 9.05 -5.20
N LYS A 145 2.44 7.74 -5.12
CA LYS A 145 3.53 7.09 -5.86
C LYS A 145 3.18 6.80 -7.32
N PHE A 146 1.96 7.11 -7.76
CA PHE A 146 1.52 6.92 -9.14
C PHE A 146 1.65 8.21 -9.93
N GLU A 147 2.58 8.22 -10.88
CA GLU A 147 2.73 9.28 -11.87
C GLU A 147 1.81 9.00 -13.08
N VAL A 148 1.20 10.02 -13.68
CA VAL A 148 0.38 9.86 -14.90
C VAL A 148 1.28 9.59 -16.12
N GLY A 149 0.90 8.63 -16.95
CA GLY A 149 1.63 8.20 -18.15
C GLY A 149 2.78 7.22 -17.87
N ASN A 150 3.49 6.84 -18.94
CA ASN A 150 4.67 5.96 -18.89
C ASN A 150 5.96 6.76 -18.61
N THR A 151 6.09 7.27 -17.38
CA THR A 151 7.14 8.22 -17.00
C THR A 151 8.52 7.59 -16.79
N LYS A 152 8.60 6.26 -16.60
CA LYS A 152 9.86 5.54 -16.36
C LYS A 152 10.23 4.55 -17.47
N SER A 153 9.75 4.81 -18.70
CA SER A 153 10.01 3.97 -19.89
C SER A 153 11.50 3.88 -20.25
N ALA A 154 12.26 4.97 -20.10
CA ALA A 154 13.70 4.99 -20.38
C ALA A 154 14.47 4.02 -19.47
N GLN A 155 14.16 4.02 -18.17
CA GLN A 155 14.77 3.13 -17.17
C GLN A 155 14.36 1.67 -17.39
N PHE A 156 13.12 1.43 -17.82
CA PHE A 156 12.69 0.09 -18.24
C PHE A 156 13.54 -0.42 -19.40
N GLU A 157 13.71 0.38 -20.46
CA GLU A 157 14.51 0.01 -21.63
C GLU A 157 16.01 -0.14 -21.30
N GLU A 158 16.54 0.66 -20.38
CA GLU A 158 17.88 0.50 -19.85
C GLU A 158 18.03 -0.86 -19.15
N ALA A 159 17.15 -1.19 -18.21
CA ALA A 159 17.18 -2.48 -17.51
C ALA A 159 17.04 -3.66 -18.50
N ARG A 160 16.14 -3.54 -19.49
CA ARG A 160 15.95 -4.52 -20.54
C ARG A 160 17.23 -4.76 -21.35
N LYS A 161 17.90 -3.69 -21.79
CA LYS A 161 19.17 -3.78 -22.54
C LYS A 161 20.29 -4.36 -21.67
N LEU A 162 20.42 -3.89 -20.43
CA LEU A 162 21.44 -4.39 -19.49
C LEU A 162 21.31 -5.90 -19.23
N VAL A 163 20.09 -6.42 -19.18
CA VAL A 163 19.82 -7.85 -19.02
C VAL A 163 19.97 -8.61 -20.34
N GLY A 164 19.57 -8.02 -21.47
CA GLY A 164 19.59 -8.65 -22.80
C GLY A 164 20.96 -8.68 -23.50
N SER A 165 21.92 -7.85 -23.09
CA SER A 165 23.25 -7.77 -23.73
C SER A 165 24.18 -8.98 -23.51
N LYS A 166 23.73 -10.08 -22.88
CA LYS A 166 24.47 -11.35 -22.90
C LYS A 166 24.10 -12.16 -24.15
N LYS A 167 24.99 -12.13 -25.15
CA LYS A 167 25.17 -13.19 -26.14
C LYS A 167 26.57 -13.76 -25.99
#